data_AF-A0A8T2RDR5-F1
#
_entry.id   AF-A0A8T2RDR5-F1
#
_cell.length_a   1.000
_cell.length_b   1.000
_cell.length_c   1.000
_cell.angle_alpha   90.00
_cell.angle_beta   90.00
_cell.angle_gamma   90.00
#
_symmetry.space_group_name_H-M   'P 1'
#
loop_
_entity.id
_entity.type
_entity.pdbx_description
1 polymer ?
#
loop_
_entity_poly.entity_id
_entity_poly.type
_entity_poly.pdbx_seq_one_letter_code
_entity_poly.pdbx_strand_id
1 'polypeptide(L)'
;MAASFLRSPAFLFICAALLLCTAKALHPELDQSEIEALGLSKDDLSAGHPDDTAHGEEEYDEEMEDYYEGGPGENDDDVEGDHEGVADVDDEYNLDTVVDSDVVVLGESNFSTFLETNRFAMVEFYAPWCGHCQALAPEYGAAATELLAHSVPVPLAKVDGTEYPDLASKHGVDGFPTVFFFIDGKATRYTHHRTSEAIVRWVKKRVGSAISKVTSLNDAQTILSSGSTVAVAYFGKSEGTEVEEYNAAAQQEDDVLFYQTQSQEIAEAFGFPKVVKPPALVVLKNASEKVVFYDGVFKKDEISEFVIANKLPLVFRYEADSEINVFETSIKKQIFLLASPEDFQKILPIFEEAAKSFKGKIIFIHVDSTDDESGQPIVQFFGVGADKPAIVGFTVSEDLPKIFLFEDEMTVNKIKEFATSFLNDKLKQFFKSDPIPETNDEDVKVVVGNTFDEIVLDESKDVLLEVYAPWCGHCQSLEPIYAKLAKALKNVESLVIAKMDGTTNDHARTQVDSYPSILFFPAGNKSADPIVAESERSVKELYQFLKHNAGIPFTLSKPHETQETAKIETVQAVDPPQTYHDEVKDEL
;
A
#
# COMPACT_ATOMS: atom_id res chain seq x y z
N MET A 1 23.99 47.93 -11.32
CA MET A 1 24.66 49.13 -10.75
C MET A 1 25.35 48.62 -9.48
N ALA A 2 26.67 48.57 -9.36
CA ALA A 2 27.63 49.68 -9.20
C ALA A 2 27.42 50.50 -7.91
N ALA A 3 28.42 50.87 -7.09
CA ALA A 3 29.80 50.39 -6.83
C ALA A 3 30.43 51.26 -5.69
N SER A 4 31.50 50.80 -5.01
CA SER A 4 32.28 51.55 -3.98
C SER A 4 31.54 51.76 -2.63
N PHE A 5 32.15 51.87 -1.44
CA PHE A 5 33.52 52.22 -0.95
C PHE A 5 34.07 51.11 0.00
N LEU A 6 35.37 50.73 0.04
CA LEU A 6 36.60 51.44 0.54
C LEU A 6 36.48 51.78 2.05
N ARG A 7 37.38 51.46 3.02
CA ARG A 7 38.81 51.00 3.15
C ARG A 7 39.02 50.45 4.60
N SER A 8 40.13 49.89 5.14
CA SER A 8 41.51 49.47 4.72
C SER A 8 42.12 48.51 5.80
N PRO A 9 43.25 47.79 5.58
CA PRO A 9 43.76 46.74 6.49
C PRO A 9 45.05 47.05 7.29
N ALA A 10 45.18 46.45 8.50
CA ALA A 10 46.39 46.27 9.35
C ALA A 10 45.98 45.45 10.64
N PHE A 11 46.79 44.68 11.39
CA PHE A 11 48.19 44.19 11.27
C PHE A 11 48.44 42.96 12.21
N LEU A 12 49.02 41.86 11.68
CA LEU A 12 50.00 40.92 12.32
C LEU A 12 49.76 40.16 13.66
N PHE A 13 50.60 39.10 13.82
CA PHE A 13 50.70 38.09 14.91
C PHE A 13 49.54 37.05 14.94
N ILE A 14 49.77 35.75 15.22
CA ILE A 14 50.96 35.02 15.73
C ILE A 14 51.43 33.94 14.72
N CYS A 15 52.69 33.51 14.79
CA CYS A 15 53.23 32.36 14.06
C CYS A 15 53.66 31.20 14.97
N ALA A 16 53.39 29.97 14.51
CA ALA A 16 54.12 28.72 14.74
C ALA A 16 54.59 28.33 16.17
N ALA A 17 53.99 27.25 16.68
CA ALA A 17 54.69 26.21 17.41
C ALA A 17 54.22 24.84 16.86
N LEU A 18 55.14 23.99 16.41
CA LEU A 18 54.84 22.70 15.77
C LEU A 18 55.88 21.68 16.22
N LEU A 19 55.50 20.76 17.12
CA LEU A 19 56.37 19.67 17.56
C LEU A 19 55.57 18.50 18.14
N LEU A 20 55.58 17.40 17.37
CA LEU A 20 55.50 16.00 17.78
C LEU A 20 54.70 15.64 19.06
N CYS A 21 53.57 14.95 18.87
CA CYS A 21 53.36 13.69 19.56
C CYS A 21 52.72 12.65 18.61
N THR A 22 52.97 11.36 18.84
CA THR A 22 52.62 10.28 17.91
C THR A 22 51.17 9.83 18.04
N ALA A 23 50.57 9.42 16.94
CA ALA A 23 49.28 8.73 16.97
C ALA A 23 49.38 7.43 17.79
N LYS A 24 48.47 7.28 18.75
CA LYS A 24 48.03 6.00 19.28
C LYS A 24 46.52 6.12 19.46
N ALA A 25 45.75 5.36 18.68
CA ALA A 25 44.30 5.33 18.85
C ALA A 25 44.02 4.70 20.22
N LEU A 26 43.39 5.49 21.11
CA LEU A 26 42.66 4.93 22.24
C LEU A 26 41.25 4.66 21.74
N HIS A 27 40.83 3.40 21.79
CA HIS A 27 39.42 3.05 21.63
C HIS A 27 38.65 3.72 22.77
N PRO A 28 37.51 4.39 22.51
CA PRO A 28 36.67 4.91 23.57
C PRO A 28 36.01 3.72 24.28
N GLU A 29 36.49 3.41 25.48
CA GLU A 29 35.93 2.38 26.35
C GLU A 29 34.49 2.71 26.77
N LEU A 30 33.71 1.67 27.09
CA LEU A 30 32.32 1.83 27.55
C LEU A 30 32.26 2.53 28.91
N ASP A 31 31.28 3.41 29.11
CA ASP A 31 31.01 4.01 30.41
C ASP A 31 30.15 3.08 31.29
N GLN A 32 30.25 3.24 32.62
CA GLN A 32 29.59 2.40 33.61
C GLN A 32 28.07 2.25 33.35
N SER A 33 27.41 3.32 32.88
CA SER A 33 25.96 3.33 32.63
C SER A 33 25.55 2.58 31.36
N GLU A 34 26.48 2.41 30.40
CA GLU A 34 26.24 1.60 29.20
C GLU A 34 26.23 0.11 29.56
N ILE A 35 27.13 -0.32 30.45
CA ILE A 35 27.19 -1.69 30.97
C ILE A 35 25.95 -2.02 31.80
N GLU A 36 25.52 -1.08 32.67
CA GLU A 36 24.29 -1.23 33.45
C GLU A 36 23.02 -1.29 32.57
N ALA A 37 22.98 -0.51 31.47
CA ALA A 37 21.87 -0.55 30.51
C ALA A 37 21.80 -1.86 29.70
N LEU A 38 22.93 -2.52 29.46
CA LEU A 38 23.01 -3.80 28.75
C LEU A 38 22.83 -5.03 29.66
N GLY A 39 23.06 -4.90 30.96
CA GLY A 39 22.83 -5.97 31.96
C GLY A 39 23.64 -7.25 31.68
N LEU A 40 24.92 -7.06 31.33
CA LEU A 40 25.86 -8.06 30.80
C LEU A 40 26.38 -9.05 31.86
N SER A 41 26.82 -10.22 31.37
CA SER A 41 27.64 -11.17 32.13
C SER A 41 29.15 -10.86 31.99
N LYS A 42 30.01 -11.58 32.74
CA LYS A 42 31.47 -11.46 32.58
C LYS A 42 31.99 -12.00 31.24
N ASP A 43 31.18 -12.82 30.57
CA ASP A 43 31.51 -13.60 29.37
C ASP A 43 31.05 -12.89 28.08
N ASP A 44 30.31 -11.79 28.19
CA ASP A 44 29.97 -10.86 27.10
C ASP A 44 31.11 -9.89 26.72
N LEU A 45 32.18 -9.91 27.52
CA LEU A 45 33.12 -8.81 27.65
C LEU A 45 34.56 -9.31 27.42
N SER A 46 35.23 -8.85 26.36
CA SER A 46 36.61 -9.27 26.04
C SER A 46 37.68 -8.52 26.86
N ALA A 47 38.83 -9.16 27.08
CA ALA A 47 40.00 -8.55 27.71
C ALA A 47 41.16 -8.51 26.68
N GLY A 48 41.54 -7.30 26.25
CA GLY A 48 42.36 -7.13 25.05
C GLY A 48 43.88 -7.22 25.26
N HIS A 49 44.45 -8.42 25.09
CA HIS A 49 45.82 -8.57 24.56
C HIS A 49 46.06 -9.93 23.88
N PRO A 50 46.88 -9.99 22.81
CA PRO A 50 47.22 -11.23 22.12
C PRO A 50 48.57 -11.82 22.55
N ASP A 51 48.64 -13.15 22.70
CA ASP A 51 49.76 -13.97 22.23
C ASP A 51 49.33 -15.44 22.07
N ASP A 52 50.06 -16.22 21.28
CA ASP A 52 49.80 -17.64 20.99
C ASP A 52 50.31 -18.58 22.09
N THR A 53 49.63 -19.71 22.33
CA THR A 53 50.22 -21.08 22.31
C THR A 53 49.16 -22.17 22.52
N ALA A 54 49.50 -23.43 22.22
CA ALA A 54 48.58 -24.57 22.15
C ALA A 54 48.97 -25.77 23.05
N HIS A 55 48.07 -26.77 23.10
CA HIS A 55 48.19 -28.17 23.55
C HIS A 55 47.64 -28.57 24.93
N GLY A 56 46.81 -29.63 24.89
CA GLY A 56 46.61 -30.62 25.95
C GLY A 56 45.54 -30.29 27.01
N GLU A 57 44.86 -31.28 27.59
CA GLU A 57 44.62 -32.68 27.16
C GLU A 57 43.37 -33.21 27.89
N GLU A 58 42.97 -34.47 27.67
CA GLU A 58 41.74 -35.07 28.19
C GLU A 58 41.85 -35.49 29.68
N GLU A 59 40.75 -35.45 30.46
CA GLU A 59 40.11 -36.64 31.07
C GLU A 59 39.01 -36.30 32.12
N TYR A 60 38.16 -37.32 32.31
CA TYR A 60 36.92 -37.52 33.08
C TYR A 60 36.74 -36.92 34.49
N ASP A 61 35.46 -36.75 34.86
CA ASP A 61 34.85 -37.56 35.93
C ASP A 61 33.36 -37.88 35.60
N GLU A 62 32.84 -39.03 36.04
CA GLU A 62 31.47 -39.52 35.81
C GLU A 62 30.70 -39.74 37.13
N GLU A 63 29.38 -39.45 37.18
CA GLU A 63 28.33 -40.11 37.98
C GLU A 63 26.97 -39.49 37.54
N MET A 64 25.99 -40.19 36.97
CA MET A 64 25.04 -41.19 37.54
C MET A 64 24.09 -40.60 38.62
N GLU A 65 22.78 -40.91 38.66
CA GLU A 65 21.94 -41.80 37.84
C GLU A 65 20.44 -41.35 37.82
N ASP A 66 19.60 -42.06 37.05
CA ASP A 66 18.18 -41.77 36.75
C ASP A 66 17.20 -41.68 37.94
N TYR A 67 15.99 -41.13 37.69
CA TYR A 67 14.74 -41.78 38.13
C TYR A 67 13.52 -41.46 37.24
N TYR A 68 12.51 -42.36 37.25
CA TYR A 68 11.47 -42.52 36.20
C TYR A 68 10.11 -41.81 36.42
N GLU A 69 9.50 -41.45 35.28
CA GLU A 69 8.08 -41.49 34.83
C GLU A 69 6.85 -41.22 35.74
N GLY A 70 5.82 -40.63 35.09
CA GLY A 70 4.40 -40.63 35.50
C GLY A 70 3.84 -39.22 35.75
N GLY A 71 2.66 -38.82 35.27
CA GLY A 71 1.66 -39.45 34.40
C GLY A 71 0.38 -38.56 34.39
N PRO A 72 -0.44 -38.52 33.32
CA PRO A 72 -1.58 -37.61 33.24
C PRO A 72 -2.76 -38.07 34.13
N GLY A 73 -3.57 -37.10 34.59
CA GLY A 73 -4.77 -37.36 35.39
C GLY A 73 -6.02 -36.78 34.73
N GLU A 74 -6.88 -37.66 34.22
CA GLU A 74 -8.29 -37.39 33.93
C GLU A 74 -9.09 -37.44 35.24
N ASN A 75 -10.27 -36.80 35.29
CA ASN A 75 -11.39 -37.15 36.18
C ASN A 75 -12.69 -36.58 35.60
N ASP A 76 -13.61 -37.47 35.20
CA ASP A 76 -15.04 -37.16 35.09
C ASP A 76 -15.69 -37.27 36.48
N ASP A 77 -16.88 -36.68 36.67
CA ASP A 77 -17.92 -37.22 37.59
C ASP A 77 -19.27 -36.50 37.34
N ASP A 78 -20.32 -37.28 37.05
CA ASP A 78 -21.68 -36.80 36.75
C ASP A 78 -22.55 -36.59 38.02
N VAL A 79 -23.42 -35.57 38.03
CA VAL A 79 -24.58 -35.49 38.94
C VAL A 79 -25.78 -34.81 38.26
N GLU A 80 -26.88 -35.56 38.06
CA GLU A 80 -28.21 -35.01 37.72
C GLU A 80 -28.97 -34.52 38.98
N GLY A 81 -29.92 -33.58 38.81
CA GLY A 81 -30.85 -33.20 39.88
C GLY A 81 -31.81 -32.05 39.53
N ASP A 82 -33.07 -32.38 39.24
CA ASP A 82 -34.11 -31.40 38.85
C ASP A 82 -34.62 -30.51 39.99
N HIS A 83 -34.93 -29.24 39.70
CA HIS A 83 -36.06 -28.55 40.35
C HIS A 83 -36.70 -27.43 39.52
N GLU A 84 -37.98 -27.16 39.82
CA GLU A 84 -38.87 -26.27 39.05
C GLU A 84 -38.96 -24.84 39.62
N GLY A 85 -39.21 -23.87 38.73
CA GLY A 85 -39.59 -22.49 39.08
C GLY A 85 -38.42 -21.56 39.45
N VAL A 86 -38.53 -20.24 39.29
CA VAL A 86 -39.72 -19.38 39.06
C VAL A 86 -39.43 -18.40 37.91
N ALA A 87 -40.48 -18.01 37.17
CA ALA A 87 -40.38 -16.99 36.12
C ALA A 87 -40.60 -15.58 36.68
N ASP A 88 -39.91 -14.59 36.11
CA ASP A 88 -40.42 -13.24 35.91
C ASP A 88 -39.86 -12.69 34.58
N VAL A 89 -40.45 -11.61 34.08
CA VAL A 89 -40.34 -11.09 32.70
C VAL A 89 -39.42 -9.87 32.66
N ASP A 90 -38.83 -9.55 31.50
CA ASP A 90 -38.88 -8.20 30.88
C ASP A 90 -38.12 -8.11 29.52
N ASP A 91 -38.77 -7.40 28.59
CA ASP A 91 -38.27 -6.59 27.47
C ASP A 91 -37.33 -7.16 26.38
N GLU A 92 -37.99 -7.76 25.39
CA GLU A 92 -37.91 -7.42 23.96
C GLU A 92 -36.91 -6.31 23.54
N TYR A 93 -35.84 -6.70 22.84
CA TYR A 93 -35.12 -5.83 21.89
C TYR A 93 -35.36 -6.29 20.46
N ASN A 94 -36.57 -6.03 19.99
CA ASN A 94 -37.00 -6.23 18.61
C ASN A 94 -36.34 -5.16 17.71
N LEU A 95 -35.49 -5.60 16.77
CA LEU A 95 -34.66 -4.74 15.93
C LEU A 95 -35.16 -4.61 14.48
N ASP A 96 -36.39 -5.05 14.20
CA ASP A 96 -37.05 -4.84 12.92
C ASP A 96 -37.71 -3.46 12.84
N THR A 97 -37.15 -2.55 12.02
CA THR A 97 -37.91 -1.61 11.15
C THR A 97 -36.98 -0.74 10.26
N VAL A 98 -36.17 -1.39 9.43
CA VAL A 98 -35.62 -0.80 8.19
C VAL A 98 -36.18 -1.59 7.00
N VAL A 99 -36.28 -0.97 5.82
CA VAL A 99 -37.12 -1.45 4.70
C VAL A 99 -36.48 -2.65 3.98
N ASP A 100 -36.80 -3.85 4.44
CA ASP A 100 -36.18 -5.12 3.97
C ASP A 100 -37.22 -6.15 3.49
N SER A 101 -38.51 -5.77 3.39
CA SER A 101 -39.63 -6.71 3.18
C SER A 101 -39.62 -7.48 1.85
N ASP A 102 -38.89 -6.96 0.86
CA ASP A 102 -38.79 -7.54 -0.49
C ASP A 102 -37.45 -8.28 -0.70
N VAL A 103 -36.57 -8.35 0.30
CA VAL A 103 -35.30 -9.08 0.27
C VAL A 103 -35.45 -10.47 0.88
N VAL A 104 -35.14 -11.51 0.10
CA VAL A 104 -35.30 -12.90 0.53
C VAL A 104 -34.14 -13.32 1.46
N VAL A 105 -34.47 -13.76 2.68
CA VAL A 105 -33.47 -14.35 3.60
C VAL A 105 -33.13 -15.78 3.17
N LEU A 106 -31.84 -16.05 3.01
CA LEU A 106 -31.31 -17.35 2.59
C LEU A 106 -30.32 -17.93 3.60
N GLY A 107 -30.35 -19.26 3.67
CA GLY A 107 -29.38 -20.10 4.37
C GLY A 107 -29.23 -21.44 3.63
N GLU A 108 -28.44 -22.36 4.16
CA GLU A 108 -28.08 -23.62 3.45
C GLU A 108 -29.29 -24.42 2.92
N SER A 109 -30.39 -24.46 3.68
CA SER A 109 -31.56 -25.27 3.36
C SER A 109 -32.40 -24.75 2.18
N ASN A 110 -32.32 -23.47 1.83
CA ASN A 110 -33.12 -22.85 0.76
C ASN A 110 -32.28 -22.23 -0.37
N PHE A 111 -31.00 -21.91 -0.16
CA PHE A 111 -30.14 -21.23 -1.13
C PHE A 111 -30.05 -21.95 -2.49
N SER A 112 -29.83 -23.26 -2.49
CA SER A 112 -29.72 -24.04 -3.74
C SER A 112 -31.04 -24.03 -4.51
N THR A 113 -32.16 -24.31 -3.83
CA THR A 113 -33.52 -24.27 -4.40
C THR A 113 -33.89 -22.89 -4.94
N PHE A 114 -33.44 -21.82 -4.27
CA PHE A 114 -33.65 -20.44 -4.71
C PHE A 114 -32.93 -20.13 -6.02
N LEU A 115 -31.68 -20.57 -6.18
CA LEU A 115 -30.92 -20.43 -7.44
C LEU A 115 -31.41 -21.36 -8.56
N GLU A 116 -31.95 -22.54 -8.23
CA GLU A 116 -32.58 -23.44 -9.22
C GLU A 116 -33.93 -22.91 -9.73
N THR A 117 -34.69 -22.21 -8.90
CA THR A 117 -35.99 -21.65 -9.26
C THR A 117 -35.91 -20.27 -9.90
N ASN A 118 -34.87 -19.49 -9.62
CA ASN A 118 -34.68 -18.14 -10.15
C ASN A 118 -33.48 -18.09 -11.10
N ARG A 119 -33.77 -18.09 -12.42
CA ARG A 119 -32.76 -17.96 -13.49
C ARG A 119 -31.82 -16.76 -13.30
N PHE A 120 -32.34 -15.67 -12.75
CA PHE A 120 -31.57 -14.51 -12.34
C PHE A 120 -31.84 -14.24 -10.87
N ALA A 121 -30.80 -13.96 -10.09
CA ALA A 121 -30.92 -13.56 -8.69
C ALA A 121 -29.73 -12.69 -8.28
N MET A 122 -29.89 -11.89 -7.24
CA MET A 122 -28.79 -11.13 -6.62
C MET A 122 -28.75 -11.45 -5.13
N VAL A 123 -27.57 -11.80 -4.61
CA VAL A 123 -27.41 -12.25 -3.22
C VAL A 123 -26.28 -11.47 -2.55
N GLU A 124 -26.59 -10.80 -1.44
CA GLU A 124 -25.62 -10.22 -0.53
C GLU A 124 -25.19 -11.27 0.51
N PHE A 125 -23.89 -11.47 0.69
CA PHE A 125 -23.34 -12.08 1.88
C PHE A 125 -22.89 -10.97 2.83
N TYR A 126 -23.44 -10.95 4.04
CA TYR A 126 -23.24 -9.89 5.03
C TYR A 126 -22.81 -10.46 6.39
N ALA A 127 -22.44 -9.55 7.32
CA ALA A 127 -22.26 -9.85 8.73
C ALA A 127 -22.96 -8.78 9.59
N PRO A 128 -23.72 -9.12 10.66
CA PRO A 128 -24.56 -8.16 11.39
C PRO A 128 -23.80 -6.97 12.01
N TRP A 129 -22.54 -7.19 12.40
CA TRP A 129 -21.64 -6.21 13.02
C TRP A 129 -20.87 -5.35 12.01
N CYS A 130 -20.97 -5.63 10.70
CA CYS A 130 -20.23 -4.90 9.69
C CYS A 130 -20.94 -3.60 9.27
N GLY A 131 -20.34 -2.45 9.58
CA GLY A 131 -20.90 -1.13 9.24
C GLY A 131 -21.16 -0.92 7.74
N HIS A 132 -20.36 -1.53 6.85
CA HIS A 132 -20.61 -1.48 5.40
C HIS A 132 -21.83 -2.30 4.97
N CYS A 133 -22.20 -3.36 5.70
CA CYS A 133 -23.44 -4.10 5.47
C CYS A 133 -24.64 -3.28 5.97
N GLN A 134 -24.54 -2.71 7.18
CA GLN A 134 -25.56 -1.83 7.76
C GLN A 134 -25.86 -0.61 6.88
N ALA A 135 -24.85 -0.07 6.19
CA ALA A 135 -25.01 1.01 5.22
C ALA A 135 -25.62 0.57 3.87
N LEU A 136 -25.36 -0.67 3.42
CA LEU A 136 -25.90 -1.22 2.17
C LEU A 136 -27.36 -1.67 2.31
N ALA A 137 -27.74 -2.28 3.45
CA ALA A 137 -29.08 -2.82 3.69
C ALA A 137 -30.25 -1.92 3.23
N PRO A 138 -30.34 -0.62 3.60
CA PRO A 138 -31.45 0.23 3.15
C PRO A 138 -31.46 0.50 1.63
N GLU A 139 -30.29 0.60 0.99
CA GLU A 139 -30.18 0.80 -0.46
C GLU A 139 -30.48 -0.50 -1.23
N TYR A 140 -30.09 -1.65 -0.68
CA TYR A 140 -30.35 -2.97 -1.23
C TYR A 140 -31.84 -3.36 -1.12
N GLY A 141 -32.48 -3.07 0.01
CA GLY A 141 -33.92 -3.20 0.20
C GLY A 141 -34.73 -2.30 -0.74
N ALA A 142 -34.34 -1.02 -0.87
CA ALA A 142 -34.97 -0.10 -1.82
C ALA A 142 -34.81 -0.59 -3.29
N ALA A 143 -33.66 -1.16 -3.66
CA ALA A 143 -33.45 -1.77 -4.96
C ALA A 143 -34.37 -2.98 -5.20
N ALA A 144 -34.57 -3.83 -4.19
CA ALA A 144 -35.46 -4.99 -4.26
C ALA A 144 -36.90 -4.54 -4.53
N THR A 145 -37.40 -3.56 -3.78
CA THR A 145 -38.73 -2.97 -3.98
C THR A 145 -38.91 -2.36 -5.38
N GLU A 146 -37.93 -1.60 -5.91
CA GLU A 146 -38.07 -1.04 -7.26
C GLU A 146 -38.04 -2.12 -8.36
N LEU A 147 -37.17 -3.12 -8.24
CA LEU A 147 -37.11 -4.24 -9.19
C LEU A 147 -38.42 -5.04 -9.21
N LEU A 148 -38.98 -5.33 -8.04
CA LEU A 148 -40.27 -6.00 -7.89
C LEU A 148 -41.42 -5.15 -8.46
N ALA A 149 -41.49 -3.87 -8.12
CA ALA A 149 -42.51 -2.94 -8.62
C ALA A 149 -42.47 -2.77 -10.15
N HIS A 150 -41.29 -2.81 -10.75
CA HIS A 150 -41.10 -2.80 -12.21
C HIS A 150 -41.24 -4.17 -12.89
N SER A 151 -41.61 -5.23 -12.14
CA SER A 151 -41.74 -6.61 -12.63
C SER A 151 -40.47 -7.15 -13.29
N VAL A 152 -39.30 -6.74 -12.80
CA VAL A 152 -38.00 -7.23 -13.26
C VAL A 152 -37.77 -8.61 -12.63
N PRO A 153 -37.44 -9.67 -13.40
CA PRO A 153 -37.42 -11.05 -12.91
C PRO A 153 -36.12 -11.38 -12.15
N VAL A 154 -35.83 -10.61 -11.09
CA VAL A 154 -34.64 -10.73 -10.24
C VAL A 154 -35.04 -10.48 -8.78
N PRO A 155 -35.28 -11.52 -7.98
CA PRO A 155 -35.30 -11.35 -6.53
C PRO A 155 -33.91 -10.96 -6.02
N LEU A 156 -33.89 -10.00 -5.11
CA LEU A 156 -32.74 -9.72 -4.25
C LEU A 156 -32.86 -10.55 -2.97
N ALA A 157 -31.72 -11.01 -2.48
CA ALA A 157 -31.63 -11.89 -1.33
C ALA A 157 -30.39 -11.58 -0.49
N LYS A 158 -30.37 -12.08 0.75
CA LYS A 158 -29.24 -11.94 1.68
C LYS A 158 -28.97 -13.23 2.45
N VAL A 159 -27.69 -13.49 2.74
CA VAL A 159 -27.16 -14.60 3.53
C VAL A 159 -26.30 -14.02 4.64
N ASP A 160 -26.55 -14.42 5.89
CA ASP A 160 -25.63 -14.13 6.98
C ASP A 160 -24.40 -15.06 6.86
N GLY A 161 -23.25 -14.50 6.49
CA GLY A 161 -22.00 -15.25 6.35
C GLY A 161 -21.35 -15.62 7.68
N THR A 162 -21.88 -15.15 8.82
CA THR A 162 -21.45 -15.54 10.16
C THR A 162 -22.28 -16.69 10.72
N GLU A 163 -23.56 -16.81 10.31
CA GLU A 163 -24.40 -17.98 10.57
C GLU A 163 -24.07 -19.15 9.60
N TYR A 164 -23.77 -18.86 8.33
CA TYR A 164 -23.50 -19.85 7.27
C TYR A 164 -22.09 -19.74 6.67
N PRO A 165 -21.00 -19.96 7.46
CA PRO A 165 -19.62 -19.76 7.01
C PRO A 165 -19.20 -20.72 5.89
N ASP A 166 -19.65 -21.97 5.89
CA ASP A 166 -19.34 -22.94 4.82
C ASP A 166 -19.97 -22.53 3.49
N LEU A 167 -21.18 -21.97 3.51
CA LEU A 167 -21.85 -21.42 2.34
C LEU A 167 -21.14 -20.17 1.81
N ALA A 168 -20.67 -19.29 2.70
CA ALA A 168 -19.88 -18.11 2.34
C ALA A 168 -18.51 -18.50 1.74
N SER A 169 -17.78 -19.41 2.39
CA SER A 169 -16.48 -19.92 1.94
C SER A 169 -16.57 -20.61 0.57
N LYS A 170 -17.60 -21.46 0.37
CA LYS A 170 -17.88 -22.12 -0.92
C LYS A 170 -18.09 -21.16 -2.09
N HIS A 171 -18.47 -19.90 -1.81
CA HIS A 171 -18.65 -18.85 -2.82
C HIS A 171 -17.48 -17.84 -2.90
N GLY A 172 -16.41 -18.00 -2.12
CA GLY A 172 -15.26 -17.08 -2.13
C GLY A 172 -15.58 -15.74 -1.46
N VAL A 173 -16.21 -15.79 -0.28
CA VAL A 173 -16.53 -14.59 0.52
C VAL A 173 -15.47 -14.39 1.59
N ASP A 174 -14.42 -13.66 1.22
CA ASP A 174 -13.30 -13.32 2.12
C ASP A 174 -13.54 -12.02 2.92
N GLY A 175 -14.71 -11.40 2.79
CA GLY A 175 -15.05 -10.15 3.46
C GLY A 175 -16.45 -9.61 3.14
N PHE A 176 -16.96 -8.73 4.00
CA PHE A 176 -18.37 -8.30 4.01
C PHE A 176 -18.57 -6.79 3.78
N PRO A 177 -19.66 -6.37 3.10
CA PRO A 177 -20.55 -7.23 2.32
C PRO A 177 -19.91 -7.64 0.99
N THR A 178 -20.16 -8.86 0.55
CA THR A 178 -19.85 -9.34 -0.81
C THR A 178 -21.14 -9.68 -1.52
N VAL A 179 -21.43 -9.00 -2.63
CA VAL A 179 -22.64 -9.21 -3.41
C VAL A 179 -22.31 -10.01 -4.67
N PHE A 180 -23.14 -11.00 -4.99
CA PHE A 180 -23.07 -11.80 -6.20
C PHE A 180 -24.35 -11.68 -7.01
N PHE A 181 -24.22 -11.60 -8.34
CA PHE A 181 -25.31 -11.80 -9.28
C PHE A 181 -25.22 -13.19 -9.89
N PHE A 182 -26.34 -13.89 -9.96
CA PHE A 182 -26.42 -15.25 -10.47
C PHE A 182 -27.16 -15.29 -11.81
N ILE A 183 -26.61 -16.03 -12.78
CA ILE A 183 -27.27 -16.35 -14.05
C ILE A 183 -27.25 -17.87 -14.22
N ASP A 184 -28.42 -18.49 -14.27
CA ASP A 184 -28.59 -19.95 -14.42
C ASP A 184 -27.69 -20.72 -13.41
N GLY A 185 -27.72 -20.28 -12.14
CA GLY A 185 -26.91 -20.81 -11.03
C GLY A 185 -25.45 -20.36 -10.94
N LYS A 186 -24.93 -19.60 -11.93
CA LYS A 186 -23.52 -19.17 -11.97
C LYS A 186 -23.33 -17.78 -11.39
N ALA A 187 -22.50 -17.66 -10.35
CA ALA A 187 -22.17 -16.40 -9.70
C ALA A 187 -21.27 -15.50 -10.56
N THR A 188 -21.40 -14.19 -10.38
CA THR A 188 -20.47 -13.14 -10.79
C THR A 188 -20.46 -12.07 -9.71
N ARG A 189 -19.30 -11.65 -9.22
CA ARG A 189 -19.20 -10.64 -8.15
C ARG A 189 -19.73 -9.29 -8.66
N TYR A 190 -20.54 -8.61 -7.86
CA TYR A 190 -20.99 -7.25 -8.13
C TYR A 190 -20.03 -6.27 -7.46
N THR A 191 -19.32 -5.48 -8.28
CA THR A 191 -18.27 -4.55 -7.82
C THR A 191 -18.63 -3.08 -8.02
N HIS A 192 -19.82 -2.77 -8.54
CA HIS A 192 -20.24 -1.39 -8.83
C HIS A 192 -20.83 -0.69 -7.59
N HIS A 193 -21.20 0.59 -7.74
CA HIS A 193 -21.72 1.43 -6.65
C HIS A 193 -22.89 0.81 -5.89
N ARG A 194 -22.88 0.98 -4.57
CA ARG A 194 -23.78 0.34 -3.60
C ARG A 194 -25.08 1.12 -3.31
N THR A 195 -25.50 1.98 -4.25
CA THR A 195 -26.77 2.70 -4.15
C THR A 195 -27.89 1.97 -4.89
N SER A 196 -29.11 2.15 -4.40
CA SER A 196 -30.34 1.60 -4.96
C SER A 196 -30.46 1.85 -6.46
N GLU A 197 -30.34 3.11 -6.90
CA GLU A 197 -30.42 3.47 -8.32
C GLU A 197 -29.36 2.74 -9.18
N ALA A 198 -28.12 2.61 -8.69
CA ALA A 198 -27.04 1.94 -9.41
C ALA A 198 -27.30 0.44 -9.54
N ILE A 199 -27.72 -0.22 -8.45
CA ILE A 199 -28.10 -1.64 -8.43
C ILE A 199 -29.25 -1.88 -9.40
N VAL A 200 -30.33 -1.10 -9.31
CA VAL A 200 -31.52 -1.28 -10.15
C VAL A 200 -31.21 -1.04 -11.63
N ARG A 201 -30.44 0.00 -11.96
CA ARG A 201 -30.00 0.32 -13.33
C ARG A 201 -29.18 -0.83 -13.93
N TRP A 202 -28.23 -1.36 -13.17
CA TRP A 202 -27.36 -2.47 -13.58
C TRP A 202 -28.16 -3.78 -13.76
N VAL A 203 -29.01 -4.14 -12.79
CA VAL A 203 -29.85 -5.34 -12.86
C VAL A 203 -30.80 -5.27 -14.06
N LYS A 204 -31.49 -4.14 -14.27
CA LYS A 204 -32.39 -3.92 -15.43
C LYS A 204 -31.65 -4.10 -16.77
N LYS A 205 -30.41 -3.62 -16.87
CA LYS A 205 -29.54 -3.81 -18.05
C LYS A 205 -29.19 -5.29 -18.26
N ARG A 206 -28.86 -6.04 -17.20
CA ARG A 206 -28.32 -7.42 -17.30
C ARG A 206 -29.37 -8.49 -17.63
N VAL A 207 -30.63 -8.31 -17.22
CA VAL A 207 -31.72 -9.28 -17.49
C VAL A 207 -32.67 -8.86 -18.61
N GLY A 208 -32.68 -7.58 -18.96
CA GLY A 208 -33.48 -7.07 -20.07
C GLY A 208 -32.87 -7.34 -21.45
N SER A 209 -33.46 -6.70 -22.44
CA SER A 209 -32.73 -6.31 -23.65
C SER A 209 -31.68 -5.29 -23.23
N ALA A 210 -30.41 -5.69 -23.19
CA ALA A 210 -29.30 -4.78 -22.85
C ALA A 210 -29.13 -3.66 -23.91
N ILE A 211 -29.78 -3.83 -25.07
CA ILE A 211 -29.91 -2.81 -26.11
C ILE A 211 -31.26 -2.07 -26.00
N SER A 212 -31.21 -0.74 -25.90
CA SER A 212 -32.40 0.13 -25.82
C SER A 212 -32.85 0.62 -27.20
N LYS A 213 -34.16 0.65 -27.46
CA LYS A 213 -34.71 1.10 -28.76
C LYS A 213 -34.91 2.62 -28.79
N VAL A 214 -34.26 3.32 -29.72
CA VAL A 214 -34.40 4.77 -29.93
C VAL A 214 -35.38 5.04 -31.07
N THR A 215 -36.54 5.59 -30.72
CA THR A 215 -37.69 5.75 -31.64
C THR A 215 -38.06 7.21 -31.94
N SER A 216 -37.50 8.20 -31.24
CA SER A 216 -37.64 9.61 -31.61
C SER A 216 -36.29 10.35 -31.64
N LEU A 217 -36.27 11.49 -32.35
CA LEU A 217 -35.12 12.41 -32.34
C LEU A 217 -34.92 13.09 -30.97
N ASN A 218 -35.97 13.22 -30.16
CA ASN A 218 -35.85 13.79 -28.82
C ASN A 218 -35.02 12.86 -27.92
N ASP A 219 -35.33 11.55 -27.95
CA ASP A 219 -34.59 10.53 -27.19
C ASP A 219 -33.11 10.51 -27.63
N ALA A 220 -32.86 10.61 -28.94
CA ALA A 220 -31.51 10.69 -29.50
C ALA A 220 -30.74 11.92 -29.01
N GLN A 221 -31.40 13.09 -28.96
CA GLN A 221 -30.80 14.32 -28.41
C GLN A 221 -30.52 14.20 -26.90
N THR A 222 -31.40 13.57 -26.12
CA THR A 222 -31.17 13.29 -24.70
C THR A 222 -29.96 12.38 -24.49
N ILE A 223 -29.85 11.30 -25.27
CA ILE A 223 -28.71 10.37 -25.21
C ILE A 223 -27.40 11.08 -25.56
N LEU A 224 -27.38 11.84 -26.67
CA LEU A 224 -26.21 12.64 -27.09
C LEU A 224 -25.82 13.74 -26.10
N SER A 225 -26.75 14.19 -25.26
CA SER A 225 -26.51 15.21 -24.22
C SER A 225 -26.14 14.62 -22.85
N SER A 226 -26.18 13.30 -22.67
CA SER A 226 -25.86 12.66 -21.39
C SER A 226 -24.36 12.56 -21.09
N GLY A 227 -23.49 12.79 -22.08
CA GLY A 227 -22.05 12.61 -21.97
C GLY A 227 -21.56 11.15 -21.95
N SER A 228 -22.43 10.20 -21.59
CA SER A 228 -22.15 8.76 -21.60
C SER A 228 -21.49 8.28 -22.89
N THR A 229 -20.55 7.33 -22.81
CA THR A 229 -20.07 6.64 -24.00
C THR A 229 -21.09 5.57 -24.43
N VAL A 230 -21.53 5.63 -25.68
CA VAL A 230 -22.66 4.82 -26.16
C VAL A 230 -22.32 4.05 -27.44
N ALA A 231 -22.82 2.82 -27.54
CA ALA A 231 -22.84 2.03 -28.77
C ALA A 231 -24.22 2.18 -29.43
N VAL A 232 -24.27 2.45 -30.74
CA VAL A 232 -25.53 2.63 -31.47
C VAL A 232 -25.52 1.80 -32.75
N ALA A 233 -26.46 0.87 -32.87
CA ALA A 233 -26.67 0.08 -34.08
C ALA A 233 -27.87 0.57 -34.91
N TYR A 234 -27.67 0.71 -36.22
CA TYR A 234 -28.74 0.89 -37.20
C TYR A 234 -29.08 -0.47 -37.85
N PHE A 235 -30.29 -0.95 -37.61
CA PHE A 235 -30.79 -2.21 -38.15
C PHE A 235 -32.00 -2.00 -39.10
N GLY A 236 -32.04 -2.76 -40.19
CA GLY A 236 -33.19 -2.77 -41.11
C GLY A 236 -34.38 -3.61 -40.61
N LYS A 237 -34.23 -4.31 -39.49
CA LYS A 237 -35.16 -5.27 -38.88
C LYS A 237 -35.06 -5.19 -37.36
N SER A 238 -36.10 -5.59 -36.64
CA SER A 238 -36.15 -5.50 -35.17
C SER A 238 -35.51 -6.67 -34.43
N GLU A 239 -35.28 -7.79 -35.13
CA GLU A 239 -34.95 -9.12 -34.61
C GLU A 239 -34.07 -9.91 -35.61
N GLY A 240 -33.49 -11.02 -35.17
CA GLY A 240 -32.63 -11.92 -35.93
C GLY A 240 -31.15 -11.85 -35.52
N THR A 241 -30.33 -12.75 -36.05
CA THR A 241 -28.98 -13.06 -35.56
C THR A 241 -28.07 -11.84 -35.32
N GLU A 242 -28.04 -10.87 -36.23
CA GLU A 242 -27.21 -9.66 -36.09
C GLU A 242 -27.64 -8.75 -34.92
N VAL A 243 -28.91 -8.84 -34.51
CA VAL A 243 -29.48 -8.16 -33.33
C VAL A 243 -29.24 -8.99 -32.06
N GLU A 244 -29.36 -10.30 -32.16
CA GLU A 244 -29.08 -11.26 -31.07
C GLU A 244 -27.60 -11.20 -30.62
N GLU A 245 -26.68 -11.23 -31.59
CA GLU A 245 -25.22 -11.09 -31.39
C GLU A 245 -24.86 -9.71 -30.78
N TYR A 246 -25.50 -8.63 -31.24
CA TYR A 246 -25.31 -7.29 -30.69
C TYR A 246 -25.85 -7.17 -29.25
N ASN A 247 -26.99 -7.79 -28.94
CA ASN A 247 -27.49 -7.87 -27.56
C ASN A 247 -26.60 -8.74 -26.67
N ALA A 248 -26.05 -9.84 -27.18
CA ALA A 248 -25.13 -10.68 -26.44
C ALA A 248 -23.79 -9.99 -26.13
N ALA A 249 -23.35 -9.05 -26.99
CA ALA A 249 -22.22 -8.16 -26.68
C ALA A 249 -22.59 -7.11 -25.61
N ALA A 250 -23.78 -6.49 -25.74
CA ALA A 250 -24.30 -5.53 -24.77
C ALA A 250 -24.48 -6.09 -23.35
N GLN A 251 -24.71 -7.41 -23.24
CA GLN A 251 -24.78 -8.15 -21.97
C GLN A 251 -23.41 -8.49 -21.35
N GLN A 252 -22.30 -8.22 -22.03
CA GLN A 252 -20.93 -8.34 -21.47
C GLN A 252 -20.30 -6.99 -21.11
N GLU A 253 -20.70 -5.90 -21.79
CA GLU A 253 -20.09 -4.59 -21.63
C GLU A 253 -20.84 -3.75 -20.58
N ASP A 254 -20.62 -4.00 -19.29
CA ASP A 254 -21.34 -3.33 -18.20
C ASP A 254 -21.20 -1.78 -18.21
N ASP A 255 -20.09 -1.22 -18.72
CA ASP A 255 -19.79 0.24 -18.68
C ASP A 255 -20.35 1.07 -19.85
N VAL A 256 -20.91 0.44 -20.89
CA VAL A 256 -21.39 1.16 -22.10
C VAL A 256 -22.89 1.02 -22.26
N LEU A 257 -23.58 2.10 -22.64
CA LEU A 257 -25.00 2.03 -22.97
C LEU A 257 -25.18 1.66 -24.44
N PHE A 258 -25.88 0.57 -24.71
CA PHE A 258 -26.14 0.09 -26.06
C PHE A 258 -27.54 0.50 -26.52
N TYR A 259 -27.62 1.01 -27.73
CA TYR A 259 -28.85 1.45 -28.37
C TYR A 259 -29.01 0.82 -29.75
N GLN A 260 -30.25 0.73 -30.21
CA GLN A 260 -30.57 0.43 -31.60
C GLN A 260 -31.65 1.36 -32.15
N THR A 261 -31.60 1.63 -33.46
CA THR A 261 -32.71 2.26 -34.19
C THR A 261 -32.94 1.60 -35.54
N GLN A 262 -34.16 1.79 -36.06
CA GLN A 262 -34.55 1.40 -37.42
C GLN A 262 -34.87 2.63 -38.30
N SER A 263 -34.77 3.85 -37.76
CA SER A 263 -34.94 5.08 -38.53
C SER A 263 -33.60 5.60 -39.03
N GLN A 264 -33.48 5.79 -40.35
CA GLN A 264 -32.34 6.45 -41.01
C GLN A 264 -32.15 7.89 -40.49
N GLU A 265 -33.24 8.60 -40.16
CA GLU A 265 -33.20 9.96 -39.62
C GLU A 265 -32.61 10.01 -38.20
N ILE A 266 -32.89 8.99 -37.38
CA ILE A 266 -32.31 8.85 -36.04
C ILE A 266 -30.85 8.39 -36.13
N ALA A 267 -30.52 7.51 -37.08
CA ALA A 267 -29.13 7.14 -37.37
C ALA A 267 -28.31 8.37 -37.80
N GLU A 268 -28.84 9.25 -38.65
CA GLU A 268 -28.18 10.51 -39.01
C GLU A 268 -27.91 11.43 -37.80
N ALA A 269 -28.81 11.46 -36.80
CA ALA A 269 -28.57 12.20 -35.56
C ALA A 269 -27.40 11.62 -34.74
N PHE A 270 -27.22 10.30 -34.76
CA PHE A 270 -26.05 9.60 -34.19
C PHE A 270 -24.80 9.60 -35.10
N GLY A 271 -24.78 10.45 -36.14
CA GLY A 271 -23.60 10.64 -37.00
C GLY A 271 -23.44 9.65 -38.15
N PHE A 272 -24.40 8.75 -38.38
CA PHE A 272 -24.35 7.86 -39.55
C PHE A 272 -24.53 8.64 -40.88
N PRO A 273 -23.93 8.18 -42.00
CA PRO A 273 -24.16 8.76 -43.32
C PRO A 273 -25.63 8.71 -43.77
N LYS A 274 -26.05 9.69 -44.58
CA LYS A 274 -27.40 9.78 -45.18
C LYS A 274 -27.84 8.58 -46.04
N VAL A 275 -26.89 7.73 -46.41
CA VAL A 275 -27.12 6.44 -47.05
C VAL A 275 -26.16 5.46 -46.42
N VAL A 276 -26.62 4.77 -45.38
CA VAL A 276 -25.91 3.64 -44.77
C VAL A 276 -26.70 2.35 -44.99
N LYS A 277 -26.00 1.25 -45.27
CA LYS A 277 -26.63 -0.07 -45.40
C LYS A 277 -26.64 -0.75 -44.02
N PRO A 278 -27.80 -1.14 -43.48
CA PRO A 278 -27.84 -1.93 -42.25
C PRO A 278 -27.45 -3.40 -42.50
N PRO A 279 -26.94 -4.12 -41.48
CA PRO A 279 -26.61 -3.63 -40.14
C PRO A 279 -25.36 -2.73 -40.16
N ALA A 280 -25.34 -1.69 -39.33
CA ALA A 280 -24.19 -0.81 -39.15
C ALA A 280 -24.11 -0.34 -37.70
N LEU A 281 -22.91 -0.13 -37.16
CA LEU A 281 -22.67 0.21 -35.75
C LEU A 281 -21.68 1.38 -35.64
N VAL A 282 -21.93 2.27 -34.68
CA VAL A 282 -20.96 3.27 -34.21
C VAL A 282 -20.77 3.19 -32.70
N VAL A 283 -19.59 3.58 -32.22
CA VAL A 283 -19.38 4.00 -30.83
C VAL A 283 -19.18 5.52 -30.82
N LEU A 284 -19.89 6.18 -29.91
CA LEU A 284 -19.88 7.63 -29.70
C LEU A 284 -19.25 7.92 -28.33
N LYS A 285 -18.20 8.73 -28.33
CA LYS A 285 -17.55 9.24 -27.12
C LYS A 285 -18.10 10.61 -26.71
N ASN A 286 -17.92 10.96 -25.43
CA ASN A 286 -18.32 12.24 -24.83
C ASN A 286 -17.85 13.46 -25.67
N ALA A 287 -18.55 14.58 -25.52
CA ALA A 287 -18.79 15.65 -26.48
C ALA A 287 -17.56 16.35 -27.13
N SER A 288 -16.83 15.65 -27.98
CA SER A 288 -15.86 16.23 -28.94
C SER A 288 -15.62 15.32 -30.17
N GLU A 289 -16.69 15.11 -30.95
CA GLU A 289 -16.67 14.68 -32.36
C GLU A 289 -15.82 13.44 -32.73
N LYS A 290 -15.92 12.35 -31.97
CA LYS A 290 -15.33 11.05 -32.35
C LYS A 290 -16.38 9.94 -32.45
N VAL A 291 -17.13 9.98 -33.55
CA VAL A 291 -17.89 8.84 -34.08
C VAL A 291 -16.89 7.80 -34.58
N VAL A 292 -16.85 6.61 -33.98
CA VAL A 292 -16.05 5.48 -34.48
C VAL A 292 -16.99 4.50 -35.17
N PHE A 293 -16.81 4.30 -36.47
CA PHE A 293 -17.57 3.32 -37.25
C PHE A 293 -17.02 1.90 -37.06
N TYR A 294 -17.92 0.93 -37.03
CA TYR A 294 -17.59 -0.49 -37.07
C TYR A 294 -17.63 -1.02 -38.51
N ASP A 295 -16.58 -1.74 -38.92
CA ASP A 295 -16.43 -2.37 -40.24
C ASP A 295 -16.27 -3.91 -40.18
N GLY A 296 -16.26 -4.49 -38.98
CA GLY A 296 -16.21 -5.94 -38.74
C GLY A 296 -17.55 -6.68 -38.93
N VAL A 297 -17.59 -7.96 -38.54
CA VAL A 297 -18.81 -8.78 -38.66
C VAL A 297 -19.71 -8.57 -37.45
N PHE A 298 -21.03 -8.57 -37.63
CA PHE A 298 -21.96 -8.57 -36.50
C PHE A 298 -21.96 -9.91 -35.76
N LYS A 299 -20.98 -10.08 -34.87
CA LYS A 299 -20.85 -11.15 -33.89
C LYS A 299 -20.51 -10.56 -32.52
N LYS A 300 -21.01 -11.18 -31.47
CA LYS A 300 -20.82 -10.86 -30.06
C LYS A 300 -19.36 -10.48 -29.74
N ASP A 301 -18.43 -11.36 -30.05
CA ASP A 301 -17.03 -11.22 -29.63
C ASP A 301 -16.31 -10.10 -30.40
N GLU A 302 -16.51 -10.02 -31.73
CA GLU A 302 -15.94 -8.93 -32.56
C GLU A 302 -16.54 -7.55 -32.19
N ILE A 303 -17.82 -7.50 -31.81
CA ILE A 303 -18.49 -6.30 -31.31
C ILE A 303 -17.98 -5.91 -29.91
N SER A 304 -17.82 -6.86 -28.99
CA SER A 304 -17.26 -6.61 -27.65
C SER A 304 -15.81 -6.12 -27.77
N GLU A 305 -14.95 -6.76 -28.57
CA GLU A 305 -13.59 -6.26 -28.83
C GLU A 305 -13.59 -4.84 -29.39
N PHE A 306 -14.47 -4.54 -30.37
CA PHE A 306 -14.60 -3.18 -30.92
C PHE A 306 -15.08 -2.16 -29.88
N VAL A 307 -16.06 -2.52 -29.04
CA VAL A 307 -16.58 -1.65 -27.98
C VAL A 307 -15.55 -1.47 -26.87
N ILE A 308 -14.89 -2.52 -26.36
CA ILE A 308 -13.77 -2.41 -25.40
C ILE A 308 -12.68 -1.50 -25.96
N ALA A 309 -12.25 -1.74 -27.20
CA ALA A 309 -11.24 -0.92 -27.86
C ALA A 309 -11.69 0.54 -28.08
N ASN A 310 -12.98 0.87 -27.97
CA ASN A 310 -13.51 2.21 -28.20
C ASN A 310 -14.36 2.79 -27.07
N LYS A 311 -14.52 2.13 -25.91
CA LYS A 311 -15.29 2.67 -24.77
C LYS A 311 -14.46 3.66 -23.95
N LEU A 312 -13.22 3.30 -23.65
CA LEU A 312 -12.32 4.13 -22.86
C LEU A 312 -11.81 5.33 -23.69
N PRO A 313 -11.67 6.54 -23.11
CA PRO A 313 -10.97 7.65 -23.76
C PRO A 313 -9.50 7.28 -24.08
N LEU A 314 -8.83 8.08 -24.90
CA LEU A 314 -7.42 7.83 -25.28
C LEU A 314 -6.47 8.11 -24.11
N VAL A 315 -6.77 9.17 -23.36
CA VAL A 315 -6.21 9.51 -22.06
C VAL A 315 -7.39 9.93 -21.18
N PHE A 316 -7.42 9.47 -19.93
CA PHE A 316 -8.41 9.87 -18.93
C PHE A 316 -7.97 11.15 -18.25
N ARG A 317 -8.90 12.03 -17.89
CA ARG A 317 -8.68 13.02 -16.82
C ARG A 317 -9.06 12.36 -15.50
N TYR A 318 -8.21 12.48 -14.49
CA TYR A 318 -8.54 12.09 -13.12
C TYR A 318 -9.26 13.25 -12.42
N GLU A 319 -10.41 12.96 -11.82
CA GLU A 319 -11.23 13.85 -10.98
C GLU A 319 -11.88 12.97 -9.89
N ALA A 320 -12.07 13.48 -8.67
CA ALA A 320 -12.56 12.68 -7.54
C ALA A 320 -13.92 11.99 -7.81
N ASP A 321 -14.86 12.71 -8.43
CA ASP A 321 -16.20 12.22 -8.78
C ASP A 321 -16.28 11.64 -10.21
N SER A 322 -15.16 11.21 -10.81
CA SER A 322 -15.14 10.73 -12.19
C SER A 322 -15.94 9.42 -12.37
N GLU A 323 -16.84 9.39 -13.37
CA GLU A 323 -17.77 8.26 -13.65
C GLU A 323 -17.09 6.89 -13.90
N ILE A 324 -15.77 6.85 -14.04
CA ILE A 324 -14.99 5.63 -14.27
C ILE A 324 -13.87 5.60 -13.23
N ASN A 325 -14.03 4.77 -12.19
CA ASN A 325 -12.92 4.46 -11.29
C ASN A 325 -11.82 3.74 -12.08
N VAL A 326 -10.77 4.49 -12.45
CA VAL A 326 -9.64 3.98 -13.24
C VAL A 326 -8.97 2.77 -12.58
N PHE A 327 -8.95 2.68 -11.25
CA PHE A 327 -8.34 1.59 -10.49
C PHE A 327 -9.14 0.28 -10.55
N GLU A 328 -10.47 0.35 -10.73
CA GLU A 328 -11.34 -0.83 -10.88
C GLU A 328 -11.28 -1.46 -12.27
N THR A 329 -10.64 -0.82 -13.25
CA THR A 329 -10.57 -1.33 -14.62
C THR A 329 -9.89 -2.71 -14.71
N SER A 330 -10.27 -3.48 -15.75
CA SER A 330 -9.64 -4.77 -16.06
C SER A 330 -8.21 -4.63 -16.59
N ILE A 331 -7.79 -3.45 -17.03
CA ILE A 331 -6.45 -3.16 -17.53
C ILE A 331 -5.56 -2.74 -16.36
N LYS A 332 -4.85 -3.73 -15.81
CA LYS A 332 -4.04 -3.59 -14.59
C LYS A 332 -2.75 -2.77 -14.73
N LYS A 333 -2.34 -2.39 -15.95
CA LYS A 333 -1.20 -1.50 -16.20
C LYS A 333 -1.68 -0.10 -16.58
N GLN A 334 -1.22 0.90 -15.85
CA GLN A 334 -1.66 2.30 -15.99
C GLN A 334 -0.43 3.22 -16.07
N ILE A 335 -0.55 4.36 -16.75
CA ILE A 335 0.47 5.41 -16.80
C ILE A 335 -0.20 6.75 -16.52
N PHE A 336 0.26 7.42 -15.47
CA PHE A 336 -0.19 8.73 -15.04
C PHE A 336 0.76 9.82 -15.56
N LEU A 337 0.21 10.93 -16.03
CA LEU A 337 0.90 12.21 -16.25
C LEU A 337 0.42 13.18 -15.18
N LEU A 338 1.31 13.55 -14.26
CA LEU A 338 1.03 14.52 -13.20
C LEU A 338 1.67 15.86 -13.61
N ALA A 339 0.86 16.91 -13.78
CA ALA A 339 1.33 18.22 -14.22
C ALA A 339 0.31 19.33 -13.89
N SER A 340 0.74 20.59 -13.95
CA SER A 340 -0.16 21.75 -13.81
C SER A 340 -0.96 22.03 -15.10
N PRO A 341 -2.05 22.84 -15.02
CA PRO A 341 -2.82 23.30 -16.18
C PRO A 341 -2.00 23.96 -17.30
N GLU A 342 -0.91 24.66 -16.95
CA GLU A 342 -0.03 25.33 -17.90
C GLU A 342 0.85 24.35 -18.69
N ASP A 343 1.32 23.28 -18.05
CA ASP A 343 2.22 22.31 -18.67
C ASP A 343 1.47 21.23 -19.47
N PHE A 344 0.20 20.93 -19.13
CA PHE A 344 -0.66 20.11 -20.00
C PHE A 344 -0.72 20.64 -21.43
N GLN A 345 -0.72 21.97 -21.64
CA GLN A 345 -0.77 22.57 -22.99
C GLN A 345 0.41 22.15 -23.89
N LYS A 346 1.54 21.74 -23.28
CA LYS A 346 2.76 21.31 -23.98
C LYS A 346 2.86 19.79 -24.02
N ILE A 347 2.56 19.12 -22.90
CA ILE A 347 2.89 17.70 -22.68
C ILE A 347 1.74 16.77 -23.03
N LEU A 348 0.47 17.16 -22.78
CA LEU A 348 -0.69 16.30 -23.04
C LEU A 348 -0.79 15.85 -24.52
N PRO A 349 -0.53 16.68 -25.54
CA PRO A 349 -0.53 16.22 -26.94
C PRO A 349 0.57 15.18 -27.25
N ILE A 350 1.70 15.26 -26.56
CA ILE A 350 2.82 14.29 -26.67
C ILE A 350 2.43 12.96 -26.02
N PHE A 351 1.79 13.04 -24.85
CA PHE A 351 1.28 11.90 -24.10
C PHE A 351 0.14 11.17 -24.82
N GLU A 352 -0.81 11.91 -25.43
CA GLU A 352 -1.85 11.34 -26.31
C GLU A 352 -1.26 10.60 -27.52
N GLU A 353 -0.26 11.17 -28.18
CA GLU A 353 0.39 10.52 -29.34
C GLU A 353 1.20 9.28 -28.93
N ALA A 354 1.69 9.22 -27.70
CA ALA A 354 2.22 7.99 -27.11
C ALA A 354 1.12 6.94 -26.87
N ALA A 355 0.04 7.33 -26.19
CA ALA A 355 -1.08 6.48 -25.80
C ALA A 355 -1.72 5.70 -26.97
N LYS A 356 -1.76 6.29 -28.17
CA LYS A 356 -2.32 5.66 -29.40
C LYS A 356 -1.76 4.27 -29.69
N SER A 357 -0.54 3.97 -29.25
CA SER A 357 0.14 2.69 -29.51
C SER A 357 -0.21 1.58 -28.49
N PHE A 358 -0.88 1.93 -27.37
CA PHE A 358 -1.16 1.04 -26.24
C PHE A 358 -2.65 0.97 -25.84
N LYS A 359 -3.53 1.53 -26.67
CA LYS A 359 -4.99 1.50 -26.53
C LYS A 359 -5.47 0.06 -26.23
N GLY A 360 -6.20 -0.12 -25.12
CA GLY A 360 -6.67 -1.44 -24.66
C GLY A 360 -5.61 -2.34 -24.00
N LYS A 361 -4.39 -1.85 -23.77
CA LYS A 361 -3.28 -2.58 -23.12
C LYS A 361 -2.72 -1.86 -21.90
N ILE A 362 -2.76 -0.53 -21.91
CA ILE A 362 -2.40 0.36 -20.80
C ILE A 362 -3.46 1.47 -20.73
N ILE A 363 -3.89 1.81 -19.51
CA ILE A 363 -4.69 3.02 -19.26
C ILE A 363 -3.75 4.23 -19.18
N PHE A 364 -3.95 5.27 -19.99
CA PHE A 364 -3.23 6.53 -19.87
C PHE A 364 -4.12 7.54 -19.13
N ILE A 365 -3.58 8.22 -18.12
CA ILE A 365 -4.31 9.09 -17.19
C ILE A 365 -3.54 10.40 -17.05
N HIS A 366 -4.23 11.54 -16.93
CA HIS A 366 -3.62 12.79 -16.53
C HIS A 366 -4.28 13.37 -15.28
N VAL A 367 -3.46 13.88 -14.36
CA VAL A 367 -3.84 14.34 -13.02
C VAL A 367 -3.33 15.77 -12.84
N ASP A 368 -4.22 16.69 -12.52
CA ASP A 368 -3.84 18.06 -12.19
C ASP A 368 -3.02 18.05 -10.89
N SER A 369 -1.72 18.32 -10.95
CA SER A 369 -0.87 18.28 -9.75
C SER A 369 -1.06 19.49 -8.83
N THR A 370 -1.90 20.45 -9.22
CA THR A 370 -2.20 21.67 -8.45
C THR A 370 -3.58 21.67 -7.78
N ASP A 371 -4.38 20.61 -7.98
CA ASP A 371 -5.67 20.43 -7.33
C ASP A 371 -5.52 19.82 -5.93
N ASP A 372 -5.97 20.52 -4.89
CA ASP A 372 -5.80 20.11 -3.49
C ASP A 372 -6.68 18.91 -3.08
N GLU A 373 -7.86 18.75 -3.69
CA GLU A 373 -8.86 17.74 -3.28
C GLU A 373 -8.61 16.35 -3.91
N SER A 374 -8.23 16.30 -5.19
CA SER A 374 -8.03 15.05 -5.95
C SER A 374 -6.62 14.87 -6.51
N GLY A 375 -5.92 15.97 -6.81
CA GLY A 375 -4.58 15.95 -7.39
C GLY A 375 -3.48 15.64 -6.37
N GLN A 376 -3.38 16.46 -5.33
CA GLN A 376 -2.36 16.36 -4.28
C GLN A 376 -2.30 14.98 -3.59
N PRO A 377 -3.41 14.30 -3.25
CA PRO A 377 -3.36 12.94 -2.71
C PRO A 377 -2.67 11.94 -3.64
N ILE A 378 -2.84 12.06 -4.96
CA ILE A 378 -2.21 11.16 -5.94
C ILE A 378 -0.73 11.49 -6.14
N VAL A 379 -0.35 12.79 -6.10
CA VAL A 379 1.06 13.22 -6.10
C VAL A 379 1.81 12.66 -4.90
N GLN A 380 1.22 12.75 -3.70
CA GLN A 380 1.75 12.19 -2.45
C GLN A 380 1.78 10.66 -2.46
N PHE A 381 0.73 10.02 -3.02
CA PHE A 381 0.68 8.57 -3.19
C PHE A 381 1.83 8.05 -4.07
N PHE A 382 2.18 8.72 -5.16
CA PHE A 382 3.34 8.35 -5.99
C PHE A 382 4.69 8.85 -5.46
N GLY A 383 4.71 9.78 -4.50
CA GLY A 383 5.95 10.33 -3.93
C GLY A 383 6.78 11.14 -4.94
N VAL A 384 6.11 11.79 -5.90
CA VAL A 384 6.77 12.67 -6.89
C VAL A 384 6.61 14.14 -6.52
N GLY A 385 7.55 14.98 -6.92
CA GLY A 385 7.49 16.42 -6.66
C GLY A 385 6.34 17.10 -7.42
N ALA A 386 5.54 17.91 -6.73
CA ALA A 386 4.46 18.70 -7.31
C ALA A 386 4.96 19.92 -8.15
N ASP A 387 6.26 20.21 -8.08
CA ASP A 387 6.92 21.38 -8.66
C ASP A 387 7.18 21.29 -10.17
N LYS A 388 7.09 20.07 -10.74
CA LYS A 388 7.43 19.77 -12.12
C LYS A 388 6.57 18.63 -12.68
N PRO A 389 6.32 18.58 -14.00
CA PRO A 389 5.64 17.45 -14.61
C PRO A 389 6.36 16.12 -14.38
N ALA A 390 5.61 15.07 -14.05
CA ALA A 390 6.09 13.70 -13.88
C ALA A 390 5.25 12.71 -14.67
N ILE A 391 5.86 11.62 -15.14
CA ILE A 391 5.16 10.47 -15.72
C ILE A 391 5.47 9.23 -14.85
N VAL A 392 4.43 8.50 -14.47
CA VAL A 392 4.50 7.38 -13.52
C VAL A 392 3.74 6.18 -14.08
N GLY A 393 4.42 5.05 -14.26
CA GLY A 393 3.80 3.75 -14.50
C GLY A 393 3.31 3.14 -13.19
N PHE A 394 2.11 2.55 -13.20
CA PHE A 394 1.46 1.99 -12.02
C PHE A 394 0.80 0.65 -12.36
N THR A 395 1.09 -0.38 -11.56
CA THR A 395 0.44 -1.70 -11.68
C THR A 395 -0.55 -1.89 -10.54
N VAL A 396 -1.82 -2.07 -10.90
CA VAL A 396 -2.89 -2.47 -9.99
C VAL A 396 -2.83 -3.99 -9.82
N SER A 397 -2.59 -4.45 -8.61
CA SER A 397 -2.53 -5.88 -8.24
C SER A 397 -3.39 -6.16 -7.02
N GLU A 398 -3.67 -7.43 -6.77
CA GLU A 398 -4.21 -7.90 -5.47
C GLU A 398 -3.08 -7.96 -4.42
N ASP A 399 -1.84 -8.20 -4.87
CA ASP A 399 -0.61 -7.93 -4.12
C ASP A 399 -0.26 -6.42 -4.08
N LEU A 400 0.81 -6.09 -3.34
CA LEU A 400 1.43 -4.76 -3.26
C LEU A 400 1.58 -4.05 -4.63
N PRO A 401 1.04 -2.82 -4.78
CA PRO A 401 1.05 -2.10 -6.04
C PRO A 401 2.46 -1.63 -6.43
N LYS A 402 2.77 -1.62 -7.73
CA LYS A 402 4.13 -1.35 -8.24
C LYS A 402 4.20 -0.05 -9.02
N ILE A 403 5.03 0.87 -8.54
CA ILE A 403 5.28 2.20 -9.09
C ILE A 403 6.55 2.17 -9.96
N PHE A 404 6.57 2.92 -11.06
CA PHE A 404 7.70 3.00 -11.99
C PHE A 404 7.85 4.45 -12.47
N LEU A 405 8.98 5.12 -12.18
CA LEU A 405 9.19 6.51 -12.56
C LEU A 405 9.73 6.63 -13.99
N PHE A 406 9.30 7.65 -14.72
CA PHE A 406 9.86 8.03 -16.02
C PHE A 406 10.91 9.14 -15.85
N GLU A 407 12.17 8.82 -16.14
CA GLU A 407 13.33 9.68 -15.88
C GLU A 407 14.00 10.22 -17.17
N ASP A 408 13.31 10.14 -18.31
CA ASP A 408 13.82 10.46 -19.66
C ASP A 408 13.18 11.75 -20.22
N GLU A 409 13.60 12.23 -21.40
CA GLU A 409 12.97 13.40 -22.02
C GLU A 409 11.51 13.10 -22.43
N MET A 410 10.55 13.95 -22.03
CA MET A 410 9.11 13.79 -22.34
C MET A 410 8.81 13.99 -23.84
N THR A 411 9.13 12.98 -24.64
CA THR A 411 8.91 12.91 -26.08
C THR A 411 8.09 11.68 -26.44
N VAL A 412 7.40 11.72 -27.59
CA VAL A 412 6.56 10.62 -28.08
C VAL A 412 7.32 9.28 -28.10
N ASN A 413 8.58 9.29 -28.55
CA ASN A 413 9.38 8.08 -28.65
C ASN A 413 9.78 7.55 -27.28
N LYS A 414 10.23 8.42 -26.37
CA LYS A 414 10.62 8.01 -25.01
C LYS A 414 9.46 7.49 -24.17
N ILE A 415 8.30 8.14 -24.26
CA ILE A 415 7.09 7.64 -23.59
C ILE A 415 6.65 6.29 -24.20
N LYS A 416 6.84 6.07 -25.52
CA LYS A 416 6.62 4.76 -26.16
C LYS A 416 7.67 3.71 -25.74
N GLU A 417 8.95 4.06 -25.57
CA GLU A 417 10.00 3.18 -25.05
C GLU A 417 9.69 2.74 -23.61
N PHE A 418 9.32 3.68 -22.74
CA PHE A 418 8.90 3.44 -21.36
C PHE A 418 7.65 2.55 -21.30
N ALA A 419 6.57 2.94 -21.98
CA ALA A 419 5.32 2.17 -21.98
C ALA A 419 5.48 0.76 -22.58
N THR A 420 6.36 0.58 -23.58
CA THR A 420 6.72 -0.75 -24.09
C THR A 420 7.48 -1.56 -23.05
N SER A 421 8.43 -0.95 -22.35
CA SER A 421 9.21 -1.63 -21.31
C SER A 421 8.36 -2.00 -20.10
N PHE A 422 7.41 -1.13 -19.73
CA PHE A 422 6.42 -1.34 -18.68
C PHE A 422 5.42 -2.46 -19.02
N LEU A 423 4.94 -2.52 -20.27
CA LEU A 423 4.04 -3.57 -20.76
C LEU A 423 4.69 -4.96 -20.75
N ASN A 424 6.02 -5.03 -20.88
CA ASN A 424 6.79 -6.28 -20.92
C ASN A 424 7.57 -6.55 -19.61
N ASP A 425 7.24 -5.84 -18.52
CA ASP A 425 7.81 -6.03 -17.18
C ASP A 425 9.35 -5.92 -17.12
N LYS A 426 9.91 -4.91 -17.82
CA LYS A 426 11.36 -4.67 -17.95
C LYS A 426 11.90 -3.45 -17.19
N LEU A 427 11.06 -2.73 -16.46
CA LEU A 427 11.47 -1.55 -15.69
C LEU A 427 11.90 -1.97 -14.26
N LYS A 428 12.87 -1.26 -13.67
CA LYS A 428 13.11 -1.35 -12.21
C LYS A 428 11.94 -0.65 -11.50
N GLN A 429 11.40 -1.28 -10.46
CA GLN A 429 10.39 -0.65 -9.61
C GLN A 429 10.99 0.60 -8.95
N PHE A 430 10.22 1.69 -8.96
CA PHE A 430 10.49 2.88 -8.17
C PHE A 430 9.99 2.66 -6.74
N PHE A 431 10.77 3.12 -5.78
CA PHE A 431 10.49 3.13 -4.36
C PHE A 431 10.66 4.57 -3.88
N LYS A 432 9.79 5.05 -2.98
CA LYS A 432 9.96 6.39 -2.43
C LYS A 432 11.26 6.49 -1.65
N SER A 433 11.87 7.66 -1.68
CA SER A 433 13.06 7.99 -0.90
C SER A 433 13.03 9.46 -0.56
N ASP A 434 13.29 9.77 0.70
CA ASP A 434 13.71 11.11 1.10
C ASP A 434 15.07 11.47 0.44
N PRO A 435 15.44 12.76 0.42
CA PRO A 435 16.79 13.19 0.07
C PRO A 435 17.84 12.50 0.95
N ILE A 436 18.95 12.07 0.33
CA ILE A 436 20.09 11.50 1.05
C ILE A 436 20.63 12.56 2.03
N PRO A 437 20.76 12.26 3.34
CA PRO A 437 21.25 13.22 4.32
C PRO A 437 22.65 13.75 3.98
N GLU A 438 22.88 15.06 4.18
CA GLU A 438 24.19 15.70 3.93
C GLU A 438 25.31 15.14 4.84
N THR A 439 24.94 14.62 6.01
CA THR A 439 25.81 13.96 6.99
C THR A 439 25.09 12.77 7.62
N ASN A 440 25.78 11.65 7.83
CA ASN A 440 25.22 10.44 8.43
C ASN A 440 26.15 9.87 9.51
N ASP A 441 26.72 10.77 10.33
CA ASP A 441 27.82 10.46 11.25
C ASP A 441 27.36 9.93 12.63
N GLU A 442 26.08 10.08 12.98
CA GLU A 442 25.51 9.65 14.27
C GLU A 442 25.61 8.12 14.51
N ASP A 443 25.53 7.69 15.77
CA ASP A 443 25.63 6.27 16.14
C ASP A 443 24.50 5.42 15.50
N VAL A 444 23.29 6.00 15.31
CA VAL A 444 22.20 5.40 14.52
C VAL A 444 22.24 5.97 13.11
N LYS A 445 22.44 5.13 12.10
CA LYS A 445 22.50 5.56 10.69
C LYS A 445 21.11 5.80 10.11
N VAL A 446 20.90 6.96 9.49
CA VAL A 446 19.68 7.24 8.72
C VAL A 446 19.77 6.52 7.39
N VAL A 447 18.76 5.70 7.08
CA VAL A 447 18.57 5.05 5.78
C VAL A 447 17.40 5.72 5.08
N VAL A 448 17.55 5.99 3.79
CA VAL A 448 16.48 6.41 2.88
C VAL A 448 16.37 5.38 1.76
N GLY A 449 15.26 5.35 1.01
CA GLY A 449 15.03 4.33 -0.04
C GLY A 449 16.19 4.21 -1.04
N ASN A 450 16.84 5.34 -1.39
CA ASN A 450 18.00 5.38 -2.28
C ASN A 450 19.33 4.90 -1.66
N THR A 451 19.46 4.84 -0.34
CA THR A 451 20.67 4.30 0.35
C THR A 451 20.47 2.92 0.93
N PHE A 452 19.27 2.32 0.82
CA PHE A 452 18.95 1.01 1.38
C PHE A 452 19.88 -0.09 0.87
N ASP A 453 20.05 -0.21 -0.45
CA ASP A 453 20.90 -1.23 -1.08
C ASP A 453 22.38 -1.08 -0.66
N GLU A 454 22.85 0.13 -0.38
CA GLU A 454 24.24 0.42 0.03
C GLU A 454 24.49 0.16 1.52
N ILE A 455 23.57 0.57 2.39
CA ILE A 455 23.75 0.50 3.85
C ILE A 455 23.25 -0.83 4.43
N VAL A 456 22.08 -1.29 4.01
CA VAL A 456 21.38 -2.43 4.64
C VAL A 456 21.76 -3.75 4.00
N LEU A 457 22.05 -3.76 2.69
CA LEU A 457 22.43 -4.94 1.92
C LEU A 457 23.95 -5.10 1.70
N ASP A 458 24.80 -4.38 2.44
CA ASP A 458 26.25 -4.65 2.51
C ASP A 458 26.49 -6.02 3.15
N GLU A 459 26.83 -7.02 2.33
CA GLU A 459 27.16 -8.40 2.74
C GLU A 459 28.30 -8.47 3.79
N SER A 460 29.10 -7.41 3.97
CA SER A 460 30.15 -7.32 4.99
C SER A 460 29.67 -6.85 6.37
N LYS A 461 28.39 -6.48 6.52
CA LYS A 461 27.80 -5.93 7.75
C LYS A 461 26.59 -6.72 8.22
N ASP A 462 26.52 -6.96 9.52
CA ASP A 462 25.28 -7.23 10.22
C ASP A 462 24.53 -5.90 10.40
N VAL A 463 23.26 -5.82 10.00
CA VAL A 463 22.51 -4.56 10.03
C VAL A 463 21.17 -4.73 10.75
N LEU A 464 20.98 -3.97 11.82
CA LEU A 464 19.68 -3.80 12.48
C LEU A 464 19.04 -2.52 11.96
N LEU A 465 17.78 -2.60 11.53
CA LEU A 465 17.01 -1.50 10.99
C LEU A 465 15.69 -1.33 11.75
N GLU A 466 15.49 -0.17 12.36
CA GLU A 466 14.17 0.29 12.77
C GLU A 466 13.45 0.91 11.56
N VAL A 467 12.29 0.36 11.18
CA VAL A 467 11.34 1.02 10.27
C VAL A 467 10.27 1.68 11.13
N TYR A 468 10.18 3.01 11.08
CA TYR A 468 9.34 3.82 11.98
C TYR A 468 8.41 4.78 11.23
N ALA A 469 7.54 5.45 11.97
CA ALA A 469 6.72 6.58 11.50
C ALA A 469 6.83 7.77 12.50
N PRO A 470 6.93 9.04 12.07
CA PRO A 470 7.17 10.17 12.98
C PRO A 470 6.05 10.40 14.01
N TRP A 471 4.81 10.09 13.62
CA TRP A 471 3.61 10.24 14.45
C TRP A 471 3.34 9.04 15.39
N CYS A 472 4.15 7.98 15.31
CA CYS A 472 3.97 6.76 16.09
C CYS A 472 4.57 6.89 17.49
N GLY A 473 3.72 6.91 18.53
CA GLY A 473 4.15 7.05 19.93
C GLY A 473 5.01 5.88 20.45
N HIS A 474 4.83 4.67 19.92
CA HIS A 474 5.69 3.52 20.23
C HIS A 474 7.10 3.69 19.65
N CYS A 475 7.23 4.31 18.48
CA CYS A 475 8.49 4.65 17.83
C CYS A 475 9.26 5.71 18.64
N GLN A 476 8.56 6.78 19.03
CA GLN A 476 9.10 7.83 19.91
C GLN A 476 9.54 7.28 21.30
N SER A 477 8.91 6.19 21.75
CA SER A 477 9.30 5.49 22.98
C SER A 477 10.51 4.56 22.79
N LEU A 478 10.74 4.04 21.58
CA LEU A 478 11.86 3.17 21.23
C LEU A 478 13.14 3.96 20.93
N GLU A 479 13.06 5.13 20.30
CA GLU A 479 14.20 5.98 19.95
C GLU A 479 15.27 6.14 21.08
N PRO A 480 14.93 6.49 22.34
CA PRO A 480 15.91 6.62 23.43
C PRO A 480 16.50 5.29 23.94
N ILE A 481 15.95 4.14 23.51
CA ILE A 481 16.50 2.80 23.74
C ILE A 481 17.41 2.41 22.57
N TYR A 482 16.96 2.65 21.33
CA TYR A 482 17.69 2.38 20.11
C TYR A 482 19.00 3.19 20.02
N ALA A 483 18.95 4.47 20.40
CA ALA A 483 20.14 5.33 20.47
C ALA A 483 21.16 4.86 21.54
N LYS A 484 20.71 4.28 22.66
CA LYS A 484 21.62 3.70 23.68
C LYS A 484 22.30 2.43 23.18
N LEU A 485 21.54 1.56 22.51
CA LEU A 485 22.07 0.36 21.88
C LEU A 485 23.18 0.73 20.86
N ALA A 486 22.91 1.70 20.01
CA ALA A 486 23.87 2.22 19.04
C ALA A 486 25.12 2.82 19.70
N LYS A 487 24.98 3.71 20.68
CA LYS A 487 26.10 4.33 21.42
C LYS A 487 27.03 3.28 22.04
N ALA A 488 26.48 2.17 22.55
CA ALA A 488 27.26 1.08 23.14
C ALA A 488 27.90 0.13 22.10
N LEU A 489 27.35 0.06 20.88
CA LEU A 489 27.82 -0.83 19.81
C LEU A 489 28.63 -0.13 18.70
N LYS A 490 28.75 1.20 18.70
CA LYS A 490 29.49 2.00 17.70
C LYS A 490 30.93 1.59 17.39
N ASN A 491 31.59 0.86 18.30
CA ASN A 491 32.95 0.34 18.14
C ASN A 491 33.00 -1.05 17.46
N VAL A 492 31.85 -1.68 17.19
CA VAL A 492 31.75 -3.01 16.56
C VAL A 492 31.70 -2.83 15.05
N GLU A 493 32.86 -2.84 14.40
CA GLU A 493 32.99 -2.52 12.96
C GLU A 493 32.17 -3.43 12.02
N SER A 494 31.76 -4.62 12.46
CA SER A 494 30.91 -5.55 11.71
C SER A 494 29.42 -5.21 11.76
N LEU A 495 28.98 -4.30 12.64
CA LEU A 495 27.58 -4.03 12.92
C LEU A 495 27.18 -2.61 12.53
N VAL A 496 25.98 -2.45 11.97
CA VAL A 496 25.32 -1.15 11.78
C VAL A 496 23.96 -1.15 12.49
N ILE A 497 23.70 -0.12 13.27
CA ILE A 497 22.38 0.19 13.83
C ILE A 497 21.80 1.34 13.01
N ALA A 498 20.59 1.18 12.46
CA ALA A 498 20.02 2.10 11.47
C ALA A 498 18.52 2.36 11.68
N LYS A 499 18.01 3.49 11.18
CA LYS A 499 16.58 3.80 11.15
C LYS A 499 16.13 4.36 9.79
N MET A 500 14.91 4.02 9.37
CA MET A 500 14.27 4.49 8.14
C MET A 500 12.81 4.88 8.42
N ASP A 501 12.39 6.04 7.90
CA ASP A 501 11.00 6.46 7.95
C ASP A 501 10.19 5.74 6.86
N GLY A 502 9.37 4.77 7.27
CA GLY A 502 8.51 3.97 6.38
C GLY A 502 7.32 4.74 5.81
N THR A 503 7.08 5.98 6.24
CA THR A 503 5.99 6.80 5.69
C THR A 503 6.42 7.61 4.46
N THR A 504 7.72 7.83 4.30
CA THR A 504 8.34 8.59 3.20
C THR A 504 9.34 7.77 2.37
N ASN A 505 9.77 6.60 2.86
CA ASN A 505 10.71 5.70 2.18
C ASN A 505 10.11 4.31 2.01
N ASP A 506 10.15 3.78 0.79
CA ASP A 506 9.78 2.38 0.52
C ASP A 506 11.02 1.52 0.29
N HIS A 507 10.92 0.22 0.54
CA HIS A 507 11.74 -0.77 -0.14
C HIS A 507 11.03 -2.14 -0.23
N ALA A 508 11.45 -2.99 -1.17
CA ALA A 508 10.95 -4.36 -1.28
C ALA A 508 11.21 -5.23 -0.04
N ARG A 509 12.21 -4.86 0.77
CA ARG A 509 12.67 -5.61 1.96
C ARG A 509 12.22 -4.98 3.29
N THR A 510 11.32 -4.00 3.25
CA THR A 510 10.78 -3.28 4.42
C THR A 510 9.25 -3.18 4.37
N GLN A 511 8.60 -4.15 3.72
CA GLN A 511 7.14 -4.28 3.75
C GLN A 511 6.76 -4.75 5.15
N VAL A 512 6.17 -3.86 5.96
CA VAL A 512 5.87 -4.10 7.39
C VAL A 512 4.46 -3.62 7.73
N ASP A 513 3.70 -4.45 8.43
CA ASP A 513 2.29 -4.17 8.75
C ASP A 513 2.09 -3.20 9.92
N SER A 514 3.17 -2.81 10.62
CA SER A 514 3.09 -1.91 11.77
C SER A 514 4.40 -1.17 12.07
N TYR A 515 4.31 -0.11 12.89
CA TYR A 515 5.44 0.70 13.34
C TYR A 515 5.53 0.76 14.88
N PRO A 516 6.71 0.68 15.50
CA PRO A 516 8.03 0.45 14.89
C PRO A 516 8.31 -1.05 14.68
N SER A 517 8.65 -1.42 13.45
CA SER A 517 9.12 -2.77 13.12
C SER A 517 10.65 -2.81 13.12
N ILE A 518 11.25 -3.83 13.74
CA ILE A 518 12.70 -3.99 13.83
C ILE A 518 13.10 -5.19 12.96
N LEU A 519 13.90 -4.92 11.94
CA LEU A 519 14.33 -5.89 10.93
C LEU A 519 15.84 -6.10 11.03
N PHE A 520 16.30 -7.34 10.94
CA PHE A 520 17.73 -7.68 10.99
C PHE A 520 18.18 -8.40 9.71
N PHE A 521 19.29 -7.92 9.16
CA PHE A 521 19.88 -8.39 7.91
C PHE A 521 21.29 -8.90 8.20
N PRO A 522 21.50 -10.22 8.36
CA PRO A 522 22.80 -10.77 8.72
C PRO A 522 23.86 -10.56 7.63
N ALA A 523 25.13 -10.45 8.04
CA ALA A 523 26.28 -10.47 7.15
C ALA A 523 26.35 -11.79 6.35
N GLY A 524 26.76 -11.72 5.08
CA GLY A 524 26.88 -12.88 4.19
C GLY A 524 25.58 -13.63 3.84
N ASN A 525 24.41 -13.10 4.23
CA ASN A 525 23.10 -13.70 3.98
C ASN A 525 22.05 -12.67 3.55
N LYS A 526 22.44 -11.58 2.86
CA LYS A 526 21.50 -10.50 2.47
C LYS A 526 20.43 -10.92 1.46
N SER A 527 20.55 -12.12 0.89
CA SER A 527 19.56 -12.72 -0.02
C SER A 527 18.36 -13.41 0.67
N ALA A 528 18.43 -13.71 1.97
CA ALA A 528 17.32 -14.29 2.74
C ALA A 528 16.40 -13.19 3.32
N ASP A 529 15.16 -13.53 3.65
CA ASP A 529 14.24 -12.59 4.32
C ASP A 529 14.80 -12.10 5.68
N PRO A 530 14.53 -10.85 6.07
CA PRO A 530 15.06 -10.31 7.32
C PRO A 530 14.47 -11.00 8.54
N ILE A 531 15.29 -11.15 9.59
CA ILE A 531 14.84 -11.69 10.87
C ILE A 531 14.14 -10.56 11.63
N VAL A 532 12.87 -10.75 11.97
CA VAL A 532 12.07 -9.76 12.71
C VAL A 532 12.32 -9.89 14.22
N ALA A 533 12.56 -8.78 14.90
CA ALA A 533 12.59 -8.72 16.37
C ALA A 533 11.22 -8.22 16.89
N GLU A 534 10.31 -9.16 17.17
CA GLU A 534 8.90 -8.88 17.47
C GLU A 534 8.66 -8.31 18.89
N SER A 535 9.53 -8.64 19.84
CA SER A 535 9.28 -8.46 21.29
C SER A 535 10.33 -7.59 22.00
N GLU A 536 11.47 -7.41 21.36
CA GLU A 536 12.69 -6.84 21.91
C GLU A 536 12.56 -5.32 21.99
N ARG A 537 12.16 -4.81 23.16
CA ARG A 537 11.90 -3.37 23.39
C ARG A 537 12.80 -2.77 24.46
N SER A 538 13.90 -3.42 24.81
CA SER A 538 14.96 -2.91 25.69
C SER A 538 16.36 -3.09 25.10
N VAL A 539 17.33 -2.31 25.61
CA VAL A 539 18.74 -2.35 25.18
C VAL A 539 19.35 -3.74 25.36
N LYS A 540 19.00 -4.43 26.45
CA LYS A 540 19.47 -5.79 26.74
C LYS A 540 18.91 -6.84 25.78
N GLU A 541 17.60 -6.81 25.54
CA GLU A 541 16.94 -7.77 24.64
C GLU A 541 17.48 -7.64 23.21
N LEU A 542 17.58 -6.41 22.70
CA LEU A 542 18.14 -6.15 21.37
C LEU A 542 19.61 -6.57 21.26
N TYR A 543 20.42 -6.37 22.30
CA TYR A 543 21.80 -6.89 22.34
C TYR A 543 21.84 -8.43 22.34
N GLN A 544 20.98 -9.10 23.10
CA GLN A 544 20.91 -10.57 23.14
C GLN A 544 20.44 -11.15 21.79
N PHE A 545 19.43 -10.54 21.17
CA PHE A 545 18.97 -10.86 19.82
C PHE A 545 20.11 -10.71 18.78
N LEU A 546 20.86 -9.60 18.83
CA LEU A 546 22.01 -9.38 17.94
C LEU A 546 23.12 -10.42 18.15
N LYS A 547 23.46 -10.72 19.41
CA LYS A 547 24.48 -11.72 19.74
C LYS A 547 24.08 -13.13 19.29
N HIS A 548 22.79 -13.43 19.20
CA HIS A 548 22.29 -14.72 18.70
C HIS A 548 22.28 -14.83 17.18
N ASN A 549 21.92 -13.75 16.47
CA ASN A 549 21.63 -13.79 15.03
C ASN A 549 22.75 -13.27 14.11
N ALA A 550 23.76 -12.56 14.63
CA ALA A 550 24.81 -11.95 13.81
C ALA A 550 25.66 -12.98 13.03
N GLY A 551 25.84 -12.72 11.73
CA GLY A 551 26.70 -13.51 10.85
C GLY A 551 28.20 -13.34 11.16
N ILE A 552 28.59 -12.20 11.74
CA ILE A 552 29.94 -11.95 12.25
C ILE A 552 29.89 -11.87 13.80
N PRO A 553 30.40 -12.89 14.52
CA PRO A 553 30.45 -12.89 15.97
C PRO A 553 31.23 -11.69 16.53
N PHE A 554 30.64 -11.03 17.54
CA PHE A 554 31.22 -9.86 18.19
C PHE A 554 31.18 -9.96 19.72
N THR A 555 32.00 -9.16 20.39
CA THR A 555 32.04 -9.04 21.86
C THR A 555 32.22 -7.58 22.25
N LEU A 556 31.69 -7.17 23.40
CA LEU A 556 31.93 -5.83 23.93
C LEU A 556 33.31 -5.74 24.57
N SER A 557 33.96 -4.58 24.51
CA SER A 557 35.27 -4.35 25.14
C SER A 557 35.08 -3.97 26.61
N LYS A 558 35.85 -4.59 27.52
CA LYS A 558 35.89 -4.16 28.93
C LYS A 558 36.46 -2.73 29.06
N PRO A 559 35.89 -1.87 29.93
CA PRO A 559 36.59 -0.69 30.43
C PRO A 559 37.73 -1.13 31.37
N HIS A 560 38.80 -0.37 31.42
CA HIS A 560 39.95 -0.67 32.26
C HIS A 560 39.80 -0.03 33.65
N GLU A 561 39.72 -0.86 34.70
CA GLU A 561 39.78 -0.34 36.07
C GLU A 561 41.09 0.43 36.29
N THR A 562 40.98 1.70 36.66
CA THR A 562 42.13 2.58 36.90
C THR A 562 42.64 2.37 38.32
N GLN A 563 43.75 1.64 38.50
CA GLN A 563 44.31 1.41 39.84
C GLN A 563 44.89 2.70 40.44
N GLU A 564 44.23 3.21 41.48
CA GLU A 564 44.65 4.41 42.20
C GLU A 564 45.86 4.11 43.12
N THR A 565 47.07 4.38 42.64
CA THR A 565 48.30 4.17 43.43
C THR A 565 48.48 5.26 44.50
N ALA A 566 47.92 5.04 45.68
CA ALA A 566 48.06 5.94 46.82
C ALA A 566 49.53 6.11 47.26
N LYS A 567 50.07 7.34 47.18
CA LYS A 567 51.35 7.71 47.80
C LYS A 567 51.12 8.20 49.23
N ILE A 568 51.82 7.58 50.17
CA ILE A 568 51.93 8.08 51.55
C ILE A 568 53.19 8.93 51.65
N GLU A 569 53.05 10.24 51.87
CA GLU A 569 54.16 11.12 52.24
C GLU A 569 54.10 11.48 53.73
N THR A 570 55.23 11.31 54.42
CA THR A 570 55.35 11.55 55.86
C THR A 570 55.75 13.00 56.14
N VAL A 571 54.91 13.74 56.86
CA VAL A 571 55.21 15.11 57.28
C VAL A 571 56.15 15.13 58.49
N GLN A 572 57.26 15.88 58.39
CA GLN A 572 58.02 16.38 59.54
C GLN A 572 57.78 17.87 59.73
N ALA A 573 57.78 18.35 60.97
CA ALA A 573 57.34 19.70 61.34
C ALA A 573 58.51 20.68 61.59
N VAL A 574 58.28 21.95 61.27
CA VAL A 574 59.07 23.12 61.73
C VAL A 574 58.10 24.29 62.03
N ASP A 575 58.51 25.18 62.94
CA ASP A 575 57.70 26.16 63.69
C ASP A 575 57.26 27.45 62.94
N PRO A 576 56.36 28.30 63.53
CA PRO A 576 55.47 29.21 62.78
C PRO A 576 55.93 30.69 62.66
N PRO A 577 55.28 31.49 61.79
CA PRO A 577 55.53 32.93 61.62
C PRO A 577 54.80 33.84 62.62
N GLN A 578 55.27 35.08 62.79
CA GLN A 578 54.70 36.10 63.67
C GLN A 578 53.93 37.22 62.92
N THR A 579 52.68 37.42 63.33
CA THR A 579 51.94 38.70 63.51
C THR A 579 52.27 39.97 62.68
N TYR A 580 51.26 40.43 61.90
CA TYR A 580 50.95 41.83 61.50
C TYR A 580 52.03 42.60 60.66
N HIS A 581 51.71 43.56 59.79
CA HIS A 581 50.55 44.47 59.66
C HIS A 581 50.17 44.74 58.17
N ASP A 582 49.23 45.65 57.94
CA ASP A 582 48.68 46.11 56.65
C ASP A 582 49.70 46.79 55.71
N GLU A 583 49.54 46.67 54.38
CA GLU A 583 48.91 47.74 53.56
C GLU A 583 48.91 47.44 52.03
N VAL A 584 47.72 47.58 51.41
CA VAL A 584 47.44 48.42 50.23
C VAL A 584 48.23 48.21 48.89
N LYS A 585 47.48 47.70 47.89
CA LYS A 585 47.38 48.13 46.46
C LYS A 585 48.09 47.42 45.27
N ASP A 586 47.31 47.48 44.17
CA ASP A 586 47.60 47.59 42.72
C ASP A 586 48.28 46.45 41.93
N GLU A 587 47.56 46.05 40.87
CA GLU A 587 48.00 45.73 39.49
C GLU A 587 49.14 44.68 39.30
N LEU A 588 48.94 43.59 38.54
CA LEU A 588 48.04 43.34 37.39
C LEU A 588 47.63 41.86 37.28
#